data_AF-A0A8S3HL71-F1
#
_entry.id   AF-A0A8S3HL71-F1
#
_cell.length_a   1.000
_cell.length_b   1.000
_cell.length_c   1.000
_cell.angle_alpha   90.00
_cell.angle_beta   90.00
_cell.angle_gamma   90.00
#
_symmetry.space_group_name_H-M   'P 1'
#
loop_
_entity.id
_entity.type
_entity.pdbx_description
1 polymer ?
#
loop_
_entity_poly.entity_id
_entity_poly.type
_entity_poly.pdbx_seq_one_letter_code
_entity_poly.pdbx_strand_id
1 'polypeptide(L)'
;MTAQKNVVLLSCLLLVYLPNQLISVDPCVFDLHAKGIIDLTGVGHVDGTPAWKNVKPVKDDKHVYSYNPCRPFTLSTCENVAACQTFTTDEKLAYSLGTQ
;
A
#
# COMPACT_ATOMS: atom_id res chain seq x y z
N MET A 1 23.70 17.82 -57.18
CA MET A 1 24.35 18.55 -56.06
C MET A 1 23.23 19.06 -55.17
N THR A 2 22.57 18.20 -54.39
CA THR A 2 22.95 17.68 -53.05
C THR A 2 23.07 18.78 -52.00
N ALA A 3 22.07 18.89 -51.12
CA ALA A 3 22.24 19.13 -49.67
C ALA A 3 20.87 19.07 -48.95
N GLN A 4 20.43 17.86 -48.63
CA GLN A 4 19.48 17.58 -47.58
C GLN A 4 20.27 17.45 -46.25
N LYS A 5 19.56 17.68 -45.14
CA LYS A 5 19.89 17.33 -43.74
C LYS A 5 20.61 18.44 -42.98
N ASN A 6 20.02 18.88 -41.86
CA ASN A 6 20.67 19.12 -40.56
C ASN A 6 19.85 20.01 -39.62
N VAL A 7 18.57 19.71 -39.34
CA VAL A 7 17.89 20.32 -38.16
C VAL A 7 16.86 19.35 -37.55
N VAL A 8 17.21 18.08 -37.35
CA VAL A 8 16.37 17.14 -36.57
C VAL A 8 17.27 16.25 -35.71
N LEU A 9 18.12 16.87 -34.86
CA LEU A 9 19.01 16.10 -33.97
C LEU A 9 19.21 16.77 -32.59
N LEU A 10 18.35 17.72 -32.20
CA LEU A 10 18.42 18.33 -30.86
C LEU A 10 17.20 18.06 -29.96
N SER A 11 16.16 17.36 -30.44
CA SER A 11 14.96 17.09 -29.63
C SER A 11 15.00 15.77 -28.85
N CYS A 12 15.92 14.85 -29.15
CA CYS A 12 15.97 13.55 -28.47
C CYS A 12 16.80 13.54 -27.17
N LEU A 13 17.70 14.50 -26.96
CA LEU A 13 18.63 14.49 -25.82
C LEU A 13 18.05 15.06 -24.52
N LEU A 14 16.89 15.72 -24.57
CA LEU A 14 16.25 16.33 -23.40
C LEU A 14 15.23 15.43 -22.68
N LEU A 15 14.95 14.23 -23.21
CA LEU A 15 13.98 13.29 -22.61
C LEU A 15 14.61 12.25 -21.65
N VAL A 16 15.92 12.28 -21.41
CA VAL A 16 16.61 11.22 -20.65
C VAL A 16 16.96 11.61 -19.20
N TYR A 17 16.54 12.79 -18.73
CA TYR A 17 16.78 13.25 -17.35
C TYR A 17 15.46 13.40 -16.58
N LEU A 18 14.71 12.31 -16.45
CA LEU A 18 13.80 12.18 -15.31
C LEU A 18 14.55 11.35 -14.26
N PRO A 19 14.81 11.88 -13.06
CA PRO A 19 15.35 11.05 -11.98
C PRO A 19 14.39 9.88 -11.80
N ASN A 20 14.93 8.66 -11.73
CA ASN A 20 14.18 7.44 -11.40
C ASN A 20 13.35 7.73 -10.15
N GLN A 21 12.09 8.14 -10.33
CA GLN A 21 11.14 8.11 -9.24
C GLN A 21 10.97 6.63 -8.95
N LEU A 22 11.36 6.22 -7.75
CA LEU A 22 11.11 4.89 -7.23
C LEU A 22 9.59 4.68 -7.28
N ILE A 23 9.09 4.09 -8.37
CA ILE A 23 7.72 3.61 -8.42
C ILE A 23 7.75 2.39 -7.51
N SER A 24 7.17 2.53 -6.32
CA SER A 24 6.93 1.37 -5.45
C SER A 24 6.10 0.36 -6.25
N VAL A 25 6.73 -0.73 -6.68
CA VAL A 25 6.12 -1.73 -7.57
C VAL A 25 5.02 -2.50 -6.84
N ASP A 26 5.15 -2.63 -5.52
CA ASP A 26 4.12 -3.14 -4.62
C ASP A 26 4.37 -2.51 -3.23
N PRO A 27 3.38 -1.89 -2.55
CA PRO A 27 3.56 -1.38 -1.18
C PRO A 27 3.97 -2.46 -0.16
N CYS A 28 3.98 -3.74 -0.57
CA CYS A 28 4.32 -4.89 0.25
C CYS A 28 5.71 -5.44 0.09
N VAL A 29 6.46 -4.93 -0.88
CA VAL A 29 7.81 -5.39 -1.15
C VAL A 29 8.76 -4.24 -0.93
N PHE A 30 9.65 -4.41 0.04
CA PHE A 30 10.71 -3.46 0.33
C PHE A 30 12.07 -4.06 -0.03
N ASP A 31 12.67 -3.53 -1.09
CA ASP A 31 14.00 -3.93 -1.55
C ASP A 31 15.08 -3.10 -0.84
N LEU A 32 15.90 -3.76 -0.02
CA LEU A 32 17.07 -3.17 0.65
C LEU A 32 18.35 -3.27 -0.21
N HIS A 33 18.19 -3.49 -1.52
CA HIS A 33 19.25 -3.72 -2.49
C HIS A 33 20.13 -4.90 -2.08
N ALA A 34 21.43 -4.67 -1.86
CA ALA A 34 22.42 -5.69 -1.51
C ALA A 34 22.14 -6.39 -0.15
N LYS A 35 21.19 -5.90 0.64
CA LYS A 35 20.84 -6.47 1.95
C LYS A 35 19.64 -7.42 1.91
N GLY A 36 19.00 -7.58 0.74
CA GLY A 36 17.88 -8.50 0.54
C GLY A 36 16.52 -7.80 0.43
N ILE A 37 15.47 -8.60 0.35
CA ILE A 37 14.09 -8.16 0.11
C ILE A 37 13.23 -8.55 1.31
N ILE A 38 12.45 -7.60 1.82
CA ILE A 38 11.37 -7.84 2.76
C ILE A 38 10.08 -7.91 1.93
N ASP A 39 9.48 -9.09 1.89
CA ASP A 39 8.26 -9.36 1.14
C ASP A 39 7.13 -9.72 2.11
N LEU A 40 6.13 -8.84 2.20
CA LEU A 40 4.93 -9.01 3.03
C LEU A 40 3.70 -9.41 2.20
N THR A 41 3.87 -9.74 0.92
CA THR A 41 2.75 -9.96 -0.01
C THR A 41 1.85 -11.12 0.42
N GLY A 42 2.41 -12.13 1.09
CA GLY A 42 1.68 -13.28 1.62
C GLY A 42 1.08 -13.10 3.02
N VAL A 43 1.29 -11.93 3.65
CA VAL A 43 0.86 -11.66 5.03
C VAL A 43 -0.58 -11.15 5.08
N GLY A 44 -0.97 -10.31 4.11
CA GLY A 44 -2.33 -9.78 3.99
C GLY A 44 -3.24 -10.66 3.15
N HIS A 45 -4.54 -10.63 3.43
CA HIS A 45 -5.55 -11.27 2.58
C HIS A 45 -5.89 -10.37 1.39
N VAL A 46 -5.97 -10.96 0.19
CA VAL A 46 -6.29 -10.26 -1.06
C VAL A 46 -7.79 -10.22 -1.37
N ASP A 47 -8.61 -10.91 -0.58
CA ASP A 47 -10.06 -11.05 -0.77
C ASP A 47 -10.88 -9.89 -0.19
N GLY A 48 -10.20 -8.83 0.27
CA GLY A 48 -10.83 -7.67 0.90
C GLY A 48 -11.31 -7.92 2.33
N THR A 49 -10.89 -9.03 2.96
CA THR A 49 -11.12 -9.30 4.39
C THR A 49 -9.88 -8.94 5.22
N PRO A 50 -10.03 -8.64 6.51
CA PRO A 50 -8.88 -8.47 7.38
C PRO A 50 -8.16 -9.80 7.61
N ALA A 51 -6.83 -9.83 7.44
CA ALA A 51 -6.01 -10.99 7.78
C ALA A 51 -6.10 -11.34 9.28
N TRP A 52 -6.25 -10.33 10.13
CA TRP A 52 -6.57 -10.50 11.54
C TRP A 52 -7.84 -9.76 11.88
N LYS A 53 -8.86 -10.49 12.32
CA LYS A 53 -10.15 -9.94 12.73
C LYS A 53 -10.32 -9.97 14.25
N ASN A 54 -10.87 -8.90 14.81
CA ASN A 54 -11.29 -8.79 16.21
C ASN A 54 -10.19 -9.14 17.23
N VAL A 55 -8.96 -8.70 16.96
CA VAL A 55 -7.83 -8.85 17.86
C VAL A 55 -8.06 -8.04 19.13
N LYS A 56 -8.00 -8.72 20.27
CA LYS A 56 -8.16 -8.10 21.59
C LYS A 56 -6.82 -7.52 22.08
N PRO A 57 -6.80 -6.32 22.65
CA PRO A 57 -5.61 -5.80 23.31
C PRO A 57 -5.27 -6.62 24.57
N VAL A 58 -4.01 -6.53 25.01
CA VAL A 58 -3.50 -7.25 26.20
C VAL A 58 -4.17 -6.78 27.50
N LYS A 59 -4.54 -5.50 27.57
CA LYS A 59 -5.34 -4.95 28.66
C LYS A 59 -6.81 -5.03 28.26
N ASP A 60 -7.67 -5.38 29.21
CA ASP A 60 -9.12 -5.36 28.99
C ASP A 60 -9.55 -3.96 28.51
N ASP A 61 -10.04 -3.91 27.28
CA ASP A 61 -10.60 -2.73 26.64
C ASP A 61 -11.93 -3.14 25.99
N LYS A 62 -12.81 -2.15 25.79
CA LYS A 62 -14.09 -2.32 25.12
C LYS A 62 -13.95 -2.39 23.61
N HIS A 63 -12.73 -2.38 23.08
CA HIS A 63 -12.44 -2.34 21.65
C HIS A 63 -11.70 -3.59 21.18
N VAL A 64 -11.96 -3.95 19.93
CA VAL A 64 -11.17 -4.92 19.17
C VAL A 64 -10.67 -4.28 17.89
N TYR A 65 -9.60 -4.87 17.35
CA TYR A 65 -8.91 -4.33 16.19
C TYR A 65 -8.90 -5.37 15.09
N SER A 66 -9.29 -4.95 13.90
CA SER A 66 -9.12 -5.75 12.68
C SER A 66 -8.11 -5.04 11.78
N TYR A 67 -7.19 -5.78 11.20
CA TYR A 67 -6.16 -5.20 10.33
C TYR A 67 -5.77 -6.15 9.21
N ASN A 68 -5.37 -5.54 8.10
CA ASN A 68 -4.85 -6.23 6.94
C ASN A 68 -3.61 -5.45 6.49
N PRO A 69 -2.40 -5.93 6.80
CA PRO A 69 -1.21 -5.36 6.22
C PRO A 69 -1.38 -5.39 4.70
N CYS A 70 -0.92 -4.34 4.04
CA CYS A 70 -0.58 -4.44 2.62
C CYS A 70 -1.72 -4.58 1.61
N ARG A 71 -2.93 -4.85 2.07
CA ARG A 71 -4.13 -5.03 1.25
C ARG A 71 -5.29 -4.33 1.95
N PRO A 72 -6.02 -3.41 1.30
CA PRO A 72 -7.13 -2.72 1.95
C PRO A 72 -8.28 -3.70 2.19
N PHE A 73 -9.05 -3.44 3.24
CA PHE A 73 -10.29 -4.16 3.52
C PHE A 73 -11.40 -3.19 3.89
N THR A 74 -12.63 -3.67 3.83
CA THR A 74 -13.81 -2.94 4.29
C THR A 74 -14.51 -3.72 5.38
N LEU A 75 -14.81 -3.06 6.49
CA LEU A 75 -15.51 -3.63 7.64
C LEU A 75 -16.40 -2.58 8.27
N SER A 76 -17.72 -2.82 8.27
CA SER A 76 -18.69 -1.85 8.79
C SER A 76 -18.52 -0.49 8.10
N THR A 77 -18.32 0.59 8.85
CA THR A 77 -18.06 1.95 8.33
C THR A 77 -16.59 2.22 7.98
N CYS A 78 -15.67 1.28 8.25
CA CYS A 78 -14.29 1.39 7.80
C CYS A 78 -14.16 0.92 6.35
N GLU A 79 -14.05 1.85 5.41
CA GLU A 79 -13.94 1.55 3.98
C GLU A 79 -12.51 1.71 3.47
N ASN A 80 -12.00 0.70 2.76
CA ASN A 80 -10.66 0.70 2.15
C ASN A 80 -9.51 1.05 3.12
N VAL A 81 -9.53 0.45 4.33
CA VAL A 81 -8.59 0.75 5.41
C VAL A 81 -7.51 -0.32 5.55
N ALA A 82 -6.40 0.04 6.21
CA ALA A 82 -5.38 -0.91 6.67
C ALA A 82 -5.70 -1.48 8.06
N ALA A 83 -6.42 -0.72 8.88
CA ALA A 83 -6.86 -1.12 10.21
C ALA A 83 -8.17 -0.43 10.62
N CYS A 84 -8.98 -1.15 11.39
CA CYS A 84 -10.29 -0.72 11.86
C CYS A 84 -10.46 -1.12 13.33
N GLN A 85 -10.93 -0.19 14.14
CA GLN A 85 -11.30 -0.41 15.53
C GLN A 85 -12.82 -0.54 15.63
N THR A 86 -13.32 -1.53 16.38
CA THR A 86 -14.74 -1.69 16.69
C THR A 86 -14.97 -1.91 18.17
N PHE A 87 -16.20 -1.72 18.66
CA PHE A 87 -16.56 -2.11 20.02
C PHE A 87 -16.77 -3.63 20.10
N THR A 88 -16.35 -4.24 21.22
CA THR A 88 -16.57 -5.67 21.51
C THR A 88 -18.06 -6.04 21.53
N THR A 89 -18.93 -5.08 21.87
CA THR A 89 -20.38 -5.26 21.99
C THR A 89 -21.16 -4.81 20.77
N ASP A 90 -20.56 -4.05 19.86
CA ASP A 90 -21.22 -3.54 18.65
C ASP A 90 -20.22 -3.27 17.53
N GLU A 91 -20.14 -4.20 16.57
CA GLU A 91 -19.27 -4.06 15.39
C GLU A 91 -19.74 -2.95 14.42
N LYS A 92 -20.94 -2.39 14.60
CA LYS A 92 -21.45 -1.30 13.76
C LYS A 92 -20.80 0.04 14.09
N LEU A 93 -20.35 0.23 15.33
CA LEU A 93 -19.59 1.39 15.75
C LEU A 93 -18.11 1.15 15.45
N ALA A 94 -17.67 1.57 14.27
CA ALA A 94 -16.33 1.34 13.77
C ALA A 94 -15.58 2.65 13.48
N TYR A 95 -14.27 2.65 13.77
CA TYR A 95 -13.37 3.77 13.54
C TYR A 95 -12.21 3.33 12.67
N SER A 96 -12.01 4.02 11.55
CA SER A 96 -10.84 3.83 10.71
C SER A 96 -9.57 4.28 11.45
N LEU A 97 -8.54 3.45 11.42
CA LEU A 97 -7.23 3.76 12.00
C LEU A 97 -6.18 4.14 10.94
N GLY A 98 -6.56 4.18 9.67
CA GLY A 98 -5.69 4.62 8.57
C GLY A 98 -5.77 3.75 7.31
N THR A 99 -5.12 4.23 6.26
CA THR A 99 -4.94 3.56 4.97
C THR A 99 -3.46 3.16 4.78
N GLN A 100 -3.18 2.34 3.76
CA GLN A 100 -1.81 2.08 3.31
C GLN A 100 -1.19 3.31 2.65
#